data_AF-A0AAX2KA53-F1
#
_entry.id   AF-A0AAX2KA53-F1
#
_cell.length_a   1.000
_cell.length_b   1.000
_cell.length_c   1.000
_cell.angle_alpha   90.00
_cell.angle_beta   90.00
_cell.angle_gamma   90.00
#
_symmetry.space_group_name_H-M   'P 1'
#
loop_
_entity.id
_entity.type
_entity.pdbx_description
1 polymer ?
#
loop_
_entity_poly.entity_id
_entity_poly.type
_entity_poly.pdbx_seq_one_letter_code
_entity_poly.pdbx_strand_id
1 'polypeptide(L)'
;MAKNDFKAFATDRNANVMSQEEWEALPALLSGFTAGKASSAQVNKAIRQASFIAAALAQFVSDKTQRDVLDNGDLPGFVELLGSGFAVEYLSRKNPFGDIKSDGTVQTALENLGLGEGSALPVGVPVPWPSVTPPTGWLKCNGAAFSAEEYPELAKAYPTNKLPDLRR
;
A
#
# COMPACT_ATOMS: atom_id res chain seq x y z
N MET A 1 -2.14 0.34 -20.81
CA MET A 1 -2.40 -0.65 -19.74
C MET A 1 -1.33 -1.70 -19.85
N ALA A 2 -0.77 -2.13 -18.73
CA ALA A 2 0.14 -3.26 -18.69
C ALA A 2 -0.55 -4.55 -19.14
N LYS A 3 0.24 -5.48 -19.68
CA LYS A 3 -0.22 -6.72 -20.30
C LYS A 3 -0.22 -7.85 -19.26
N ASN A 4 -1.30 -8.62 -19.22
CA ASN A 4 -1.37 -9.90 -18.50
C ASN A 4 -1.52 -11.04 -19.51
N ASP A 5 -0.54 -11.94 -19.60
CA ASP A 5 -0.57 -13.08 -20.51
C ASP A 5 -1.28 -14.32 -19.95
N PHE A 6 -1.47 -14.41 -18.64
CA PHE A 6 -2.18 -15.52 -18.01
C PHE A 6 -3.69 -15.38 -18.25
N LYS A 7 -4.28 -16.32 -18.99
CA LYS A 7 -5.70 -16.29 -19.37
C LYS A 7 -6.50 -17.35 -18.64
N ALA A 8 -7.69 -16.95 -18.19
CA ALA A 8 -8.67 -17.90 -17.69
C ALA A 8 -9.18 -18.76 -18.84
N PHE A 9 -9.11 -20.08 -18.69
CA PHE A 9 -9.52 -21.04 -19.70
C PHE A 9 -11.02 -21.35 -19.62
N ALA A 10 -11.64 -21.60 -20.78
CA ALA A 10 -13.01 -22.06 -20.91
C ALA A 10 -14.04 -21.17 -20.18
N THR A 11 -13.95 -19.85 -20.22
CA THR A 11 -14.87 -18.95 -19.49
C THR A 11 -16.21 -18.68 -20.18
N ASP A 12 -16.38 -19.17 -21.42
CA ASP A 12 -17.62 -18.98 -22.18
C ASP A 12 -18.83 -19.65 -21.49
N ARG A 13 -20.02 -19.07 -21.68
CA ARG A 13 -21.29 -19.58 -21.14
C ARG A 13 -21.58 -21.02 -21.57
N ASN A 14 -21.17 -21.41 -22.78
CA ASN A 14 -21.42 -22.72 -23.37
C ASN A 14 -20.18 -23.62 -23.36
N ALA A 15 -19.12 -23.25 -22.62
CA ALA A 15 -17.91 -24.05 -22.58
C ALA A 15 -18.18 -25.45 -21.97
N ASN A 16 -17.57 -26.48 -22.58
CA ASN A 16 -17.69 -27.88 -22.17
C ASN A 16 -17.01 -28.12 -20.81
N VAL A 17 -17.71 -27.79 -19.73
CA VAL A 17 -17.25 -27.89 -18.36
C VAL A 17 -18.41 -28.39 -17.51
N MET A 18 -18.14 -29.39 -16.67
CA MET A 18 -19.18 -29.96 -15.80
C MET A 18 -19.69 -28.94 -14.77
N SER A 19 -20.91 -29.16 -14.26
CA SER A 19 -21.49 -28.29 -13.25
C SER A 19 -20.68 -28.30 -11.94
N GLN A 20 -20.91 -27.30 -11.08
CA GLN A 20 -20.25 -27.27 -9.78
C GLN A 20 -20.72 -28.42 -8.88
N GLU A 21 -22.02 -28.70 -8.86
CA GLU A 21 -22.63 -29.76 -8.07
C GLU A 21 -22.06 -31.14 -8.45
N GLU A 22 -22.00 -31.47 -9.75
CA GLU A 22 -21.43 -32.74 -10.22
C GLU A 22 -19.92 -32.83 -9.92
N TRP A 23 -19.20 -31.70 -9.92
CA TRP A 23 -17.77 -31.67 -9.64
C TRP A 23 -17.47 -31.97 -8.17
N GLU A 24 -18.24 -31.38 -7.25
CA GLU A 24 -18.12 -31.63 -5.81
C GLU A 24 -18.48 -33.06 -5.44
N ALA A 25 -19.41 -33.68 -6.18
CA ALA A 25 -19.77 -35.08 -6.02
C ALA A 25 -18.81 -36.07 -6.70
N LEU A 26 -17.88 -35.61 -7.55
CA LEU A 26 -17.01 -36.48 -8.34
C LEU A 26 -15.93 -37.11 -7.44
N PRO A 27 -15.83 -38.45 -7.32
CA PRO A 27 -14.79 -39.08 -6.50
C PRO A 27 -13.36 -38.69 -6.89
N ALA A 28 -13.13 -38.43 -8.19
CA ALA A 28 -11.86 -37.99 -8.73
C ALA A 28 -11.40 -36.60 -8.22
N LEU A 29 -12.29 -35.81 -7.59
CA LEU A 29 -11.90 -34.57 -6.90
C LEU A 29 -10.92 -34.86 -5.75
N LEU A 30 -11.10 -36.01 -5.07
CA LEU A 30 -10.24 -36.43 -3.97
C LEU A 30 -9.09 -37.33 -4.45
N SER A 31 -9.40 -38.32 -5.28
CA SER A 31 -8.42 -39.33 -5.70
C SER A 31 -7.59 -38.97 -6.94
N GLY A 32 -7.97 -37.89 -7.64
CA GLY A 32 -7.54 -37.65 -9.01
C GLY A 32 -8.14 -38.68 -9.99
N PHE A 33 -7.86 -38.49 -11.28
CA PHE A 33 -8.19 -39.49 -12.31
C PHE A 33 -7.18 -40.64 -12.25
N THR A 34 -7.67 -41.86 -12.03
CA THR A 34 -6.88 -43.08 -12.08
C THR A 34 -6.90 -43.70 -13.48
N ALA A 35 -6.56 -45.00 -13.60
CA ALA A 35 -6.69 -45.72 -14.85
C ALA A 35 -8.12 -45.60 -15.44
N GLY A 36 -8.21 -45.33 -16.74
CA GLY A 36 -9.47 -45.11 -17.44
C GLY A 36 -9.46 -43.86 -18.30
N LYS A 37 -10.65 -43.44 -18.76
CA LYS A 37 -10.84 -42.22 -19.56
C LYS A 37 -11.43 -41.13 -18.67
N ALA A 38 -10.76 -39.99 -18.57
CA ALA A 38 -11.35 -38.78 -17.97
C ALA A 38 -12.25 -38.08 -19.01
N SER A 39 -13.42 -37.61 -18.60
CA SER A 39 -14.27 -36.82 -19.49
C SER A 39 -13.65 -35.44 -19.70
N SER A 40 -13.69 -34.94 -20.94
CA SER A 40 -13.18 -33.61 -21.28
C SER A 40 -13.85 -32.50 -20.45
N ALA A 41 -15.13 -32.66 -20.09
CA ALA A 41 -15.83 -31.72 -19.21
C ALA A 41 -15.24 -31.66 -17.79
N GLN A 42 -14.75 -32.80 -17.27
CA GLN A 42 -14.13 -32.90 -15.95
C GLN A 42 -12.70 -32.31 -15.99
N VAL A 43 -11.94 -32.62 -17.04
CA VAL A 43 -10.59 -32.05 -17.23
C VAL A 43 -10.67 -30.53 -17.41
N ASN A 44 -11.58 -30.04 -18.25
CA ASN A 44 -11.79 -28.61 -18.45
C ASN A 44 -12.22 -27.90 -17.16
N LYS A 45 -12.98 -28.57 -16.27
CA LYS A 45 -13.34 -28.02 -14.95
C LYS A 45 -12.11 -27.77 -14.09
N ALA A 46 -11.23 -28.76 -13.97
CA ALA A 46 -9.99 -28.64 -13.22
C ALA A 46 -9.09 -27.52 -13.78
N ILE A 47 -8.89 -27.51 -15.11
CA ILE A 47 -8.08 -26.48 -15.78
C ILE A 47 -8.71 -25.09 -15.64
N ARG A 48 -10.04 -24.96 -15.77
CA ARG A 48 -10.75 -23.68 -15.57
C ARG A 48 -10.51 -23.17 -14.15
N GLN A 49 -10.67 -23.98 -13.11
CA GLN A 49 -10.46 -23.53 -11.73
C GLN A 49 -9.02 -23.02 -11.49
N ALA A 50 -8.01 -23.76 -11.98
CA ALA A 50 -6.62 -23.36 -11.83
C ALA A 50 -6.28 -22.08 -12.64
N SER A 51 -6.61 -22.07 -13.94
CA SER A 51 -6.31 -20.95 -14.83
C SER A 51 -7.09 -19.68 -14.47
N PHE A 52 -8.31 -19.79 -13.94
CA PHE A 52 -9.09 -18.65 -13.50
C PHE A 52 -8.41 -17.91 -12.34
N ILE A 53 -7.95 -18.65 -11.32
CA ILE A 53 -7.22 -18.07 -10.19
C ILE A 53 -5.88 -17.49 -10.65
N ALA A 54 -5.14 -18.20 -11.51
CA ALA A 54 -3.88 -17.70 -12.05
C ALA A 54 -4.05 -16.39 -12.82
N ALA A 55 -5.04 -16.31 -13.71
CA ALA A 55 -5.32 -15.10 -14.49
C ALA A 55 -5.78 -13.93 -13.59
N ALA A 56 -6.59 -14.20 -12.56
CA ALA A 56 -7.04 -13.19 -11.62
C ALA A 56 -5.88 -12.62 -10.80
N LEU A 57 -4.98 -13.48 -10.29
CA LEU A 57 -3.79 -13.04 -9.57
C LEU A 57 -2.83 -12.26 -10.46
N ALA A 58 -2.58 -12.74 -11.68
CA ALA A 58 -1.75 -12.02 -12.64
C ALA A 58 -2.34 -10.65 -13.01
N GLN A 59 -3.67 -10.55 -13.16
CA GLN A 59 -4.33 -9.28 -13.41
C GLN A 59 -4.18 -8.33 -12.23
N PHE A 60 -4.43 -8.82 -11.02
CA PHE A 60 -4.24 -8.05 -9.79
C PHE A 60 -2.82 -7.48 -9.71
N VAL A 61 -1.80 -8.31 -9.92
CA VAL A 61 -0.40 -7.87 -9.89
C VAL A 61 -0.10 -6.84 -10.97
N SER A 62 -0.60 -7.04 -12.19
CA SER A 62 -0.42 -6.10 -13.29
C SER A 62 -1.05 -4.74 -12.96
N ASP A 63 -2.26 -4.73 -12.41
CA ASP A 63 -2.97 -3.51 -12.02
C ASP A 63 -2.26 -2.78 -10.87
N LYS A 64 -1.74 -3.51 -9.87
CA LYS A 64 -1.05 -2.91 -8.73
C LYS A 64 0.34 -2.38 -9.06
N THR A 65 1.09 -3.11 -9.87
CA THR A 65 2.47 -2.74 -10.22
C THR A 65 2.57 -1.86 -11.46
N GLN A 66 1.50 -1.77 -12.26
CA GLN A 66 1.51 -1.17 -13.60
C GLN A 66 2.59 -1.79 -14.52
N ARG A 67 2.94 -3.06 -14.28
CA ARG A 67 3.94 -3.82 -15.05
C ARG A 67 3.29 -5.02 -15.75
N ASP A 68 3.91 -5.42 -16.85
CA ASP A 68 3.52 -6.61 -17.59
C ASP A 68 3.76 -7.87 -16.75
N VAL A 69 2.82 -8.81 -16.83
CA VAL A 69 2.89 -10.15 -16.25
C VAL A 69 2.88 -11.15 -17.41
N LEU A 70 4.08 -11.59 -17.79
CA LEU A 70 4.33 -12.36 -19.02
C LEU A 70 4.40 -13.87 -18.74
N ASP A 71 3.87 -14.67 -19.67
CA ASP A 71 4.01 -16.14 -19.66
C ASP A 71 5.29 -16.54 -20.42
N ASN A 72 6.43 -16.32 -19.78
CA ASN A 72 7.77 -16.52 -20.37
C ASN A 72 8.64 -17.54 -19.60
N GLY A 73 8.07 -18.21 -18.58
CA GLY A 73 8.77 -19.17 -17.73
C GLY A 73 9.68 -18.55 -16.65
N ASP A 74 9.72 -17.22 -16.49
CA ASP A 74 10.50 -16.55 -15.45
C ASP A 74 9.78 -16.60 -14.09
N LEU A 75 9.89 -17.75 -13.42
CA LEU A 75 9.28 -17.94 -12.10
C LEU A 75 9.83 -16.96 -11.04
N PRO A 76 11.15 -16.71 -10.91
CA PRO A 76 11.66 -15.71 -9.98
C PRO A 76 11.09 -14.31 -10.24
N GLY A 77 11.05 -13.86 -11.49
CA GLY A 77 10.48 -12.57 -11.86
C GLY A 77 8.98 -12.47 -11.56
N PHE A 78 8.22 -13.55 -11.77
CA PHE A 78 6.81 -13.60 -11.39
C PHE A 78 6.62 -13.48 -9.87
N VAL A 79 7.44 -14.17 -9.06
CA VAL A 79 7.38 -14.08 -7.60
C VAL A 79 7.71 -12.67 -7.11
N GLU A 80 8.69 -12.00 -7.70
CA GLU A 80 9.04 -10.61 -7.39
C GLU A 80 7.89 -9.65 -7.72
N LEU A 81 7.27 -9.81 -8.90
CA LEU A 81 6.10 -9.04 -9.31
C LEU A 81 4.92 -9.26 -8.34
N LEU A 82 4.67 -10.51 -7.96
CA LEU A 82 3.61 -10.86 -7.01
C LEU A 82 3.85 -10.20 -5.64
N GLY A 83 5.07 -10.28 -5.12
CA GLY A 83 5.47 -9.60 -3.89
C GLY A 83 5.28 -8.09 -3.98
N SER A 84 5.70 -7.48 -5.10
CA SER A 84 5.54 -6.05 -5.36
C SER A 84 4.07 -5.63 -5.46
N GLY A 85 3.22 -6.42 -6.11
CA GLY A 85 1.79 -6.15 -6.25
C GLY A 85 1.07 -6.15 -4.91
N PHE A 86 1.38 -7.10 -4.02
CA PHE A 86 0.88 -7.06 -2.64
C PHE A 86 1.50 -5.93 -1.83
N ALA A 87 2.75 -5.59 -2.12
CA ALA A 87 3.47 -4.54 -1.40
C ALA A 87 2.90 -3.13 -1.62
N VAL A 88 2.17 -2.92 -2.71
CA VAL A 88 1.45 -1.67 -2.98
C VAL A 88 0.24 -1.50 -2.05
N GLU A 89 -0.39 -2.61 -1.63
CA GLU A 89 -1.63 -2.56 -0.86
C GLU A 89 -1.42 -2.49 0.66
N TYR A 90 -0.24 -2.89 1.12
CA TYR A 90 0.10 -2.93 2.53
C TYR A 90 1.36 -2.11 2.83
N LEU A 91 1.52 -1.67 4.07
CA LEU A 91 2.83 -1.28 4.59
C LEU A 91 3.70 -2.54 4.67
N SER A 92 4.27 -2.90 3.53
CA SER A 92 4.81 -4.21 3.16
C SER A 92 6.21 -4.51 3.68
N ARG A 93 6.78 -3.51 4.34
CA ARG A 93 8.05 -3.61 5.04
C ARG A 93 7.85 -4.46 6.30
N LYS A 94 8.78 -5.38 6.57
CA LYS A 94 8.71 -6.28 7.74
C LYS A 94 8.73 -5.48 9.04
N ASN A 95 9.41 -4.34 9.05
CA ASN A 95 9.41 -3.37 10.14
C ASN A 95 9.28 -1.96 9.54
N PRO A 96 8.08 -1.51 9.12
CA PRO A 96 7.93 -0.34 8.26
C PRO A 96 8.68 0.90 8.71
N PHE A 97 8.61 1.24 10.00
CA PHE A 97 9.29 2.41 10.54
C PHE A 97 10.80 2.20 10.68
N GLY A 98 11.24 1.00 11.07
CA GLY A 98 12.67 0.67 11.12
C GLY A 98 13.31 0.67 9.74
N ASP A 99 12.59 0.16 8.74
CA ASP A 99 13.04 0.07 7.35
C ASP A 99 13.06 1.46 6.70
N ILE A 100 12.06 2.32 6.96
CA ILE A 100 12.09 3.75 6.52
C ILE A 100 13.31 4.46 7.11
N LYS A 101 13.63 4.19 8.37
CA LYS A 101 14.80 4.75 9.02
C LYS A 101 16.11 4.24 8.40
N SER A 102 16.23 2.93 8.13
CA SER A 102 17.45 2.36 7.53
C SER A 102 17.69 2.86 6.11
N ASP A 103 16.63 3.11 5.35
CA ASP A 103 16.71 3.62 3.97
C ASP A 103 17.11 5.11 3.91
N GLY A 104 17.12 5.81 5.04
CA GLY A 104 17.38 7.26 5.09
C GLY A 104 16.23 8.10 4.52
N THR A 105 15.01 7.55 4.43
CA THR A 105 13.85 8.19 3.76
C THR A 105 12.84 8.81 4.74
N VAL A 106 13.24 9.03 6.00
CA VAL A 106 12.35 9.55 7.06
C VAL A 106 11.68 10.87 6.66
N GLN A 107 12.43 11.81 6.08
CA GLN A 107 11.89 13.12 5.70
C GLN A 107 10.79 13.01 4.63
N THR A 108 11.03 12.24 3.57
CA THR A 108 10.02 11.95 2.54
C THR A 108 8.79 11.25 3.12
N ALA A 109 8.98 10.33 4.06
CA ALA A 109 7.85 9.66 4.73
C ALA A 109 7.00 10.65 5.53
N LEU A 110 7.63 11.58 6.25
CA LEU A 110 6.93 12.66 6.97
C LEU A 110 6.19 13.58 6.00
N GLU A 111 6.81 14.01 4.91
CA GLU A 111 6.17 14.83 3.88
C GLU A 111 4.93 14.16 3.28
N ASN A 112 5.02 12.88 2.92
CA ASN A 112 3.89 12.11 2.36
C ASN A 112 2.72 11.96 3.35
N LEU A 113 3.01 11.93 4.65
CA LEU A 113 2.00 11.92 5.71
C LEU A 113 1.48 13.33 6.05
N GLY A 114 2.01 14.37 5.40
CA GLY A 114 1.74 15.75 5.75
C GLY A 114 2.34 16.15 7.10
N LEU A 115 3.25 15.35 7.66
CA LEU A 115 3.91 15.49 8.97
C LEU A 115 5.31 16.15 8.89
N GLY A 116 5.53 17.04 7.92
CA GLY A 116 6.78 17.79 7.78
C GLY A 116 7.08 18.72 8.97
N GLU A 117 8.11 19.56 8.84
CA GLU A 117 8.50 20.51 9.89
C GLU A 117 7.31 21.35 10.37
N GLY A 118 7.05 21.29 11.68
CA GLY A 118 5.95 22.03 12.30
C GLY A 118 4.55 21.47 12.04
N SER A 119 4.38 20.30 11.42
CA SER A 119 3.04 19.82 11.04
C SER A 119 2.11 19.47 12.21
N ALA A 120 2.61 18.75 13.22
CA ALA A 120 1.77 18.33 14.34
C ALA A 120 1.23 19.55 15.13
N LEU A 121 2.03 20.62 15.17
CA LEU A 121 1.70 21.92 15.75
C LEU A 121 2.35 23.01 14.90
N PRO A 122 1.59 23.61 13.95
CA PRO A 122 2.10 24.68 13.09
C PRO A 122 2.76 25.79 13.90
N VAL A 123 3.88 26.30 13.38
CA VAL A 123 4.58 27.44 14.01
C VAL A 123 3.59 28.59 14.18
N GLY A 124 3.50 29.08 15.42
CA GLY A 124 2.57 30.14 15.81
C GLY A 124 1.41 29.67 16.69
N VAL A 125 1.09 28.38 16.74
CA VAL A 125 0.03 27.86 17.64
C VAL A 125 0.45 28.01 19.11
N PRO A 126 -0.31 28.73 19.97
CA PRO A 126 -0.02 28.79 21.40
C PRO A 126 -0.32 27.44 22.07
N VAL A 127 0.66 26.88 22.79
CA VAL A 127 0.52 25.62 23.53
C VAL A 127 0.58 25.88 25.04
N PRO A 128 -0.42 25.46 25.84
CA PRO A 128 -0.35 25.56 27.29
C PRO A 128 0.83 24.75 27.85
N TRP A 129 1.67 25.40 28.65
CA TRP A 129 2.84 24.78 29.27
C TRP A 129 2.75 24.89 30.80
N PRO A 130 2.91 23.79 31.56
CA PRO A 130 2.67 23.78 33.01
C PRO A 130 3.83 24.38 33.84
N SER A 131 4.96 24.70 33.22
CA SER A 131 6.12 25.30 33.89
C SER A 131 6.33 26.76 33.50
N VAL A 132 6.96 27.54 34.38
CA VAL A 132 7.32 28.94 34.14
C VAL A 132 8.42 29.11 33.09
N THR A 133 9.21 28.06 32.86
CA THR A 133 10.28 28.02 31.86
C THR A 133 9.82 27.19 30.65
N PRO A 134 9.70 27.80 29.45
CA PRO A 134 9.38 27.06 28.24
C PRO A 134 10.55 26.16 27.81
N PRO A 135 10.29 25.07 27.06
CA PRO A 135 11.36 24.25 26.48
C PRO A 135 12.22 25.04 25.47
N THR A 136 13.43 24.56 25.20
CA THR A 136 14.28 25.12 24.14
C THR A 136 13.52 25.15 22.81
N GLY A 137 13.63 26.27 22.09
CA GLY A 137 12.94 26.50 20.81
C GLY A 137 11.51 27.03 20.94
N TRP A 138 10.98 27.22 22.15
CA TRP A 138 9.65 27.79 22.39
C TRP A 138 9.73 29.20 22.98
N LEU A 139 8.82 30.07 22.55
CA LEU A 139 8.70 31.44 23.06
C LEU A 139 7.48 31.58 23.97
N LYS A 140 7.62 32.36 25.05
CA LYS A 140 6.52 32.64 25.98
C LYS A 140 5.56 33.66 25.36
N CYS A 141 4.27 33.35 25.30
CA CYS A 141 3.22 34.26 24.81
C CYS A 141 2.94 35.41 25.81
N ASN A 142 3.81 36.41 25.84
CA ASN A 142 3.80 37.53 26.79
C ASN A 142 3.82 38.92 26.11
N GLY A 143 3.43 39.02 24.84
CA GLY A 143 3.45 40.28 24.11
C GLY A 143 4.82 40.75 23.60
N ALA A 144 5.90 39.99 23.86
CA ALA A 144 7.24 40.38 23.44
C ALA A 144 7.37 40.43 21.91
N ALA A 145 8.24 41.33 21.43
CA ALA A 145 8.66 41.34 20.03
C ALA A 145 9.64 40.19 19.74
N PHE A 146 9.70 39.75 18.49
CA PHE A 146 10.66 38.75 18.01
C PHE A 146 11.26 39.18 16.67
N SER A 147 12.42 38.62 16.30
CA SER A 147 13.07 38.87 15.00
C SER A 147 12.46 38.00 13.91
N ALA A 148 12.05 38.61 12.80
CA ALA A 148 11.56 37.88 11.63
C ALA A 148 12.70 37.15 10.88
N GLU A 149 13.94 37.63 11.04
CA GLU A 149 15.14 36.99 10.50
C GLU A 149 15.45 35.69 11.24
N GLU A 150 15.31 35.68 12.57
CA GLU A 150 15.52 34.50 13.41
C GLU A 150 14.33 33.53 13.35
N TYR A 151 13.10 34.05 13.27
CA TYR A 151 11.85 33.27 13.26
C TYR A 151 10.96 33.59 12.03
N PRO A 152 11.40 33.26 10.80
CA PRO A 152 10.67 33.62 9.58
C PRO A 152 9.28 32.98 9.49
N GLU A 153 9.13 31.72 9.90
CA GLU A 153 7.82 31.04 9.89
C GLU A 153 6.87 31.62 10.95
N LEU A 154 7.40 32.08 12.09
CA LEU A 154 6.59 32.75 13.11
C LEU A 154 6.13 34.14 12.64
N ALA A 155 6.95 34.85 11.87
CA ALA A 155 6.58 36.13 11.27
C ALA A 155 5.43 35.99 10.27
N LYS A 156 5.30 34.84 9.59
CA LYS A 156 4.13 34.55 8.75
C LYS A 156 2.85 34.42 9.59
N ALA A 157 2.94 33.77 10.75
CA ALA A 157 1.81 33.61 11.67
C ALA A 157 1.45 34.90 12.42
N TYR A 158 2.45 35.70 12.80
CA TYR A 158 2.30 36.97 13.52
C TYR A 158 3.02 38.11 12.78
N PRO A 159 2.41 38.72 11.74
CA PRO A 159 3.06 39.71 10.87
C PRO A 159 3.48 41.01 11.56
N THR A 160 2.99 41.27 12.76
CA THR A 160 3.40 42.44 13.57
C THR A 160 4.71 42.21 14.33
N ASN A 161 5.36 41.05 14.14
CA ASN A 161 6.57 40.63 14.84
C ASN A 161 6.45 40.71 16.36
N LYS A 162 5.25 40.41 16.88
CA LYS A 162 4.94 40.36 18.31
C LYS A 162 4.16 39.10 18.63
N LEU A 163 4.54 38.45 19.72
CA LEU A 163 3.80 37.33 20.29
C LEU A 163 2.46 37.83 20.85
N PRO A 164 1.42 36.99 20.86
CA PRO A 164 0.22 37.31 21.63
C PRO A 164 0.56 37.40 23.12
N ASP A 165 -0.10 38.29 23.85
CA ASP A 165 -0.06 38.29 25.31
C ASP A 165 -1.26 37.52 25.83
N LEU A 166 -1.02 36.30 26.31
CA LEU A 166 -2.05 35.40 26.84
C LEU A 166 -2.05 35.33 28.35
N ARG A 167 -1.27 36.18 29.01
CA ARG A 167 -1.33 36.36 30.46
C ARG A 167 -2.65 37.07 30.77
N ARG A 168 -3.41 36.51 31.71
CA ARG A 168 -4.60 37.19 32.24
C ARG A 168 -4.21 38.42 33.04
#